data_AF-A0A9P5HL24-F1
#
_entry.id   AF-A0A9P5HL24-F1
#
_cell.length_a   1.000
_cell.length_b   1.000
_cell.length_c   1.000
_cell.angle_alpha   90.00
_cell.angle_beta   90.00
_cell.angle_gamma   90.00
#
_symmetry.space_group_name_H-M   'P 1'
#
loop_
_entity.id
_entity.type
_entity.pdbx_description
1 polymer ?
#
loop_
_entity_poly.entity_id
_entity_poly.type
_entity_poly.pdbx_seq_one_letter_code
_entity_poly.pdbx_strand_id
1 'polypeptide(L)'
;MKCLEADHYLWRHNLNTLQTLVVLIYGINHTHGQSWALLGTTRNIALSLGCHVDPDAFGLDLVVAEERRRCWAALNMLYTIQNTTLGNLESVHTQSNVKPPLDVNDDQLISGSDILDSPRTGPSQMSYLLLKFGLYEICGRICNSIFGPETRPTFDTILMLDAEIVAQQDNLNYKYLFDTADSSLTDPHSVHLNILFGYSHQLTLLLHRPVLMNQFTGDASTQYTSENIMTSRGKCIESSRALLGIHRMLHEDEVYRPYRWYNRGLGSFHAFHAVVFLAYIYGTSMDLDSTALELLRREIYDALAVFEQIEHCGLSRICEKATPILKNLLYVS
;
A
#
# COMPACT_ATOMS: atom_id res chain seq x y z
N MET A 1 5.58 -22.84 -12.11
CA MET A 1 6.49 -22.71 -13.27
C MET A 1 6.34 -23.83 -14.30
N LYS A 2 6.30 -25.12 -13.94
CA LYS A 2 6.22 -26.24 -14.91
C LYS A 2 5.08 -26.12 -15.95
N CYS A 3 3.90 -25.65 -15.54
CA CYS A 3 2.78 -25.44 -16.48
C CYS A 3 3.02 -24.30 -17.46
N LEU A 4 3.64 -23.20 -17.03
CA LEU A 4 4.02 -22.08 -17.91
C LEU A 4 5.07 -22.52 -18.93
N GLU A 5 6.02 -23.35 -18.50
CA GLU A 5 7.04 -23.92 -19.37
C GLU A 5 6.43 -24.85 -20.42
N ALA A 6 5.48 -25.71 -20.02
CA ALA A 6 4.74 -26.58 -20.93
C ALA A 6 3.88 -25.80 -21.95
N ASP A 7 3.39 -24.61 -21.58
CA ASP A 7 2.69 -23.68 -22.47
C ASP A 7 3.64 -22.88 -23.37
N HIS A 8 4.95 -23.06 -23.22
CA HIS A 8 6.00 -22.34 -23.95
C HIS A 8 5.84 -20.81 -23.84
N TYR A 9 5.56 -20.31 -22.63
CA TYR A 9 5.19 -18.92 -22.37
C TYR A 9 6.16 -17.84 -22.89
N LEU A 10 7.43 -18.21 -23.13
CA LEU A 10 8.42 -17.30 -23.72
C LEU A 10 8.22 -17.08 -25.22
N TRP A 11 7.60 -18.04 -25.90
CA TRP A 11 7.39 -18.06 -27.35
C TRP A 11 5.94 -17.85 -27.75
N ARG A 12 5.00 -18.40 -26.96
CA ARG A 12 3.56 -18.28 -27.18
C ARG A 12 2.98 -17.33 -26.15
N HIS A 13 2.77 -16.09 -26.58
CA HIS A 13 2.17 -15.07 -25.74
C HIS A 13 0.65 -15.15 -25.88
N ASN A 14 -0.05 -15.36 -24.78
CA ASN A 14 -1.50 -15.28 -24.70
C ASN A 14 -1.94 -14.67 -23.36
N LEU A 15 -3.21 -14.29 -23.27
CA LEU A 15 -3.73 -13.56 -22.12
C LEU A 15 -3.77 -14.40 -20.84
N ASN A 16 -4.07 -15.69 -20.95
CA ASN A 16 -4.10 -16.61 -19.80
C ASN A 16 -2.71 -16.76 -19.17
N THR A 17 -1.67 -16.84 -20.00
CA THR A 17 -0.28 -16.83 -19.57
C THR A 17 0.03 -15.54 -18.81
N LEU A 18 -0.37 -14.39 -19.36
CA LEU A 18 -0.14 -13.08 -18.73
C LEU A 18 -0.84 -12.97 -17.37
N GLN A 19 -2.12 -13.35 -17.29
CA GLN A 19 -2.90 -13.38 -16.05
C GLN A 19 -2.23 -14.30 -15.01
N THR A 20 -1.80 -15.49 -15.42
CA THR A 20 -1.10 -16.44 -14.54
C THR A 20 0.19 -15.86 -13.99
N LEU A 21 0.98 -15.20 -14.84
CA LEU A 21 2.23 -14.55 -14.43
C LEU A 21 1.98 -13.41 -13.44
N VAL A 22 0.98 -12.57 -13.68
CA VAL A 22 0.59 -11.48 -12.78
C VAL A 22 0.23 -12.01 -11.39
N VAL A 23 -0.65 -13.02 -11.30
CA VAL A 23 -1.05 -13.63 -10.03
C VAL A 23 0.14 -14.29 -9.33
N LEU A 24 0.98 -14.99 -10.09
CA LEU A 24 2.17 -15.65 -9.55
C LEU A 24 3.17 -14.63 -8.98
N ILE A 25 3.45 -13.53 -9.70
CA ILE A 25 4.34 -12.46 -9.22
C ILE A 25 3.76 -11.81 -7.98
N TYR A 26 2.45 -11.54 -7.95
CA TYR A 26 1.78 -11.00 -6.78
C TYR A 26 1.96 -11.91 -5.56
N GLY A 27 1.80 -13.23 -5.73
CA GLY A 27 2.07 -14.21 -4.67
C GLY A 27 3.53 -14.20 -4.21
N ILE A 28 4.48 -14.25 -5.15
CA ILE A 28 5.92 -14.26 -4.87
C ILE A 28 6.34 -13.01 -4.06
N ASN A 29 5.83 -11.83 -4.41
CA ASN A 29 6.13 -10.58 -3.73
C ASN A 29 5.73 -10.61 -2.24
N HIS A 30 4.67 -11.34 -1.90
CA HIS A 30 4.19 -11.47 -0.53
C HIS A 30 4.80 -12.64 0.24
N THR A 31 5.59 -13.48 -0.43
CA THR A 31 6.35 -14.58 0.20
C THR A 31 7.86 -14.32 0.19
N HIS A 32 8.30 -13.06 0.07
CA HIS A 32 9.72 -12.65 0.06
C HIS A 32 10.57 -13.24 -1.08
N GLY A 33 9.94 -13.65 -2.18
CA GLY A 33 10.66 -14.14 -3.35
C GLY A 33 11.12 -13.01 -4.26
N GLN A 34 12.18 -13.26 -5.03
CA GLN A 34 12.69 -12.32 -6.04
C GLN A 34 11.92 -12.51 -7.34
N SER A 35 11.03 -11.56 -7.67
CA SER A 35 10.18 -11.62 -8.87
C SER A 35 10.65 -10.68 -9.99
N TRP A 36 11.71 -9.89 -9.79
CA TRP A 36 12.09 -8.80 -10.71
C TRP A 36 12.22 -9.23 -12.17
N ALA A 37 13.00 -10.29 -12.41
CA ALA A 37 13.22 -10.80 -13.76
C ALA A 37 11.90 -11.32 -14.37
N LEU A 38 11.07 -11.96 -13.56
CA LEU A 38 9.76 -12.45 -13.99
C LEU A 38 8.81 -11.29 -14.32
N LEU A 39 8.85 -10.20 -13.53
CA LEU A 39 8.09 -8.99 -13.79
C LEU A 39 8.50 -8.34 -15.11
N GLY A 40 9.80 -8.23 -15.38
CA GLY A 40 10.34 -7.76 -16.66
C GLY A 40 9.86 -8.59 -17.85
N THR A 41 9.93 -9.92 -17.76
CA THR A 41 9.41 -10.84 -18.79
C THR A 41 7.91 -10.66 -18.98
N THR A 42 7.15 -10.57 -17.88
CA THR A 42 5.69 -10.39 -17.91
C THR A 42 5.29 -9.08 -18.58
N ARG A 43 6.06 -8.01 -18.35
CA ARG A 43 5.87 -6.74 -19.08
C ARG A 43 6.10 -6.89 -20.57
N ASN A 44 7.17 -7.55 -20.99
CA ASN A 44 7.43 -7.76 -22.41
C ASN A 44 6.31 -8.57 -23.09
N ILE A 45 5.74 -9.55 -22.39
CA ILE A 45 4.56 -10.31 -22.86
C ILE A 45 3.32 -9.41 -22.93
N ALA A 46 3.08 -8.54 -21.94
CA ALA A 46 1.97 -7.59 -21.99
C ALA A 46 2.11 -6.59 -23.15
N LEU A 47 3.33 -6.13 -23.44
CA LEU A 47 3.63 -5.26 -24.57
C LEU A 47 3.40 -5.98 -25.91
N SER A 48 3.87 -7.21 -26.08
CA SER A 48 3.67 -7.99 -27.31
C SER A 48 2.20 -8.30 -27.58
N LEU A 49 1.40 -8.48 -26.52
CA LEU A 49 -0.05 -8.64 -26.62
C LEU A 49 -0.78 -7.33 -26.90
N GLY A 50 -0.12 -6.16 -26.79
CA GLY A 50 -0.74 -4.85 -27.00
C GLY A 50 -1.55 -4.35 -25.80
N CYS A 51 -1.30 -4.84 -24.58
CA CYS A 51 -2.04 -4.42 -23.38
C CYS A 51 -1.74 -2.97 -22.95
N HIS A 52 -0.70 -2.35 -23.50
CA HIS A 52 -0.30 -0.97 -23.22
C HIS A 52 -1.05 0.08 -24.06
N VAL A 53 -1.86 -0.37 -25.03
CA VAL A 53 -2.74 0.46 -25.85
C VAL A 53 -4.18 0.18 -25.45
N ASP A 54 -4.99 1.22 -25.28
CA ASP A 54 -6.38 1.03 -24.86
C ASP A 54 -7.17 0.15 -25.85
N PRO A 55 -7.91 -0.87 -25.37
CA PRO A 55 -8.72 -1.76 -26.18
C PRO A 55 -9.72 -1.10 -27.13
N ASP A 56 -10.21 0.10 -26.81
CA ASP A 56 -11.17 0.83 -27.63
C ASP A 56 -10.61 1.10 -29.04
N ALA A 57 -9.29 1.20 -29.19
CA ALA A 57 -8.63 1.40 -30.48
C ALA A 57 -8.74 0.19 -31.42
N PHE A 58 -9.06 -1.00 -30.89
CA PHE A 58 -9.09 -2.25 -31.66
C PHE A 58 -10.51 -2.79 -31.87
N GLY A 59 -11.54 -2.16 -31.29
CA GLY A 59 -12.93 -2.64 -31.39
C GLY A 59 -13.13 -4.05 -30.80
N LEU A 60 -12.46 -4.35 -29.68
CA LEU A 60 -12.56 -5.66 -29.02
C LEU A 60 -13.91 -5.82 -28.31
N ASP A 61 -14.30 -7.08 -28.10
CA ASP A 61 -15.39 -7.40 -27.18
C ASP A 61 -15.09 -6.88 -25.77
N LEU A 62 -16.14 -6.46 -25.06
CA LEU A 62 -16.06 -5.86 -23.73
C LEU A 62 -15.24 -6.71 -22.75
N VAL A 63 -15.43 -8.03 -22.76
CA VAL A 63 -14.72 -8.93 -21.84
C VAL A 63 -13.22 -8.89 -22.13
N VAL A 64 -12.82 -9.08 -23.39
CA VAL A 64 -11.41 -9.09 -23.80
C VAL A 64 -10.76 -7.72 -23.58
N ALA A 65 -11.51 -6.63 -23.78
CA ALA A 65 -11.07 -5.28 -23.47
C ALA A 65 -10.74 -5.15 -21.97
N GLU A 66 -11.67 -5.55 -21.10
CA GLU A 66 -11.46 -5.45 -19.66
C GLU A 66 -10.36 -6.38 -19.15
N GLU A 67 -10.22 -7.59 -19.69
CA GLU A 67 -9.10 -8.47 -19.33
C GLU A 67 -7.74 -7.82 -19.64
N ARG A 68 -7.62 -7.10 -20.76
CA ARG A 68 -6.40 -6.36 -21.13
C ARG A 68 -6.15 -5.17 -20.21
N ARG A 69 -7.18 -4.35 -19.94
CA ARG A 69 -7.08 -3.20 -19.01
C ARG A 69 -6.67 -3.67 -17.61
N ARG A 70 -7.29 -4.74 -17.10
CA ARG A 70 -7.01 -5.32 -15.78
C ARG A 70 -5.61 -5.91 -15.70
N CYS A 71 -5.16 -6.63 -16.73
CA CYS A 71 -3.78 -7.12 -16.80
C CYS A 71 -2.76 -5.98 -16.79
N TRP A 72 -2.99 -4.93 -17.58
CA TRP A 72 -2.12 -3.76 -17.62
C TRP A 72 -2.07 -3.02 -16.28
N ALA A 73 -3.24 -2.79 -15.68
CA ALA A 73 -3.36 -2.19 -14.36
C ALA A 73 -2.65 -3.03 -13.29
N ALA A 74 -2.91 -4.35 -13.22
CA ALA A 74 -2.25 -5.21 -12.26
C ALA A 74 -0.71 -5.21 -12.43
N LEU A 75 -0.22 -5.20 -13.67
CA LEU A 75 1.21 -5.08 -13.96
C LEU A 75 1.78 -3.75 -13.44
N ASN A 76 1.10 -2.63 -13.69
CA ASN A 76 1.52 -1.31 -13.18
C ASN A 76 1.56 -1.29 -11.65
N MET A 77 0.59 -1.90 -10.96
CA MET A 77 0.63 -2.06 -9.50
C MET A 77 1.87 -2.84 -9.04
N LEU A 78 2.19 -3.96 -9.70
CA LEU A 78 3.35 -4.78 -9.35
C LEU A 78 4.67 -4.00 -9.51
N TYR A 79 4.81 -3.21 -10.58
CA TYR A 79 5.94 -2.30 -10.77
C TYR A 79 6.02 -1.23 -9.69
N THR A 80 4.89 -0.62 -9.31
CA THR A 80 4.88 0.39 -8.23
C THR A 80 5.36 -0.20 -6.91
N ILE A 81 4.89 -1.40 -6.54
CA ILE A 81 5.35 -2.11 -5.33
C ILE A 81 6.86 -2.36 -5.38
N GLN A 82 7.35 -2.82 -6.52
CA GLN A 82 8.76 -3.13 -6.70
C GLN A 82 9.66 -1.89 -6.65
N ASN A 83 9.27 -0.81 -7.35
CA ASN A 83 10.01 0.45 -7.36
C ASN A 83 10.09 1.08 -5.96
N THR A 84 9.00 0.98 -5.19
CA THR A 84 8.95 1.44 -3.79
C THR A 84 9.93 0.65 -2.91
N THR A 85 10.08 -0.66 -3.16
CA THR A 85 10.93 -1.55 -2.34
C THR A 85 12.41 -1.42 -2.68
N LEU A 86 12.76 -1.18 -3.95
CA LEU A 86 14.15 -1.11 -4.44
C LEU A 86 14.73 0.30 -4.50
N GLY A 87 13.96 1.34 -4.17
CA GLY A 87 14.46 2.71 -4.05
C GLY A 87 14.63 3.44 -5.39
N ASN A 88 13.60 3.39 -6.25
CA ASN A 88 13.56 4.08 -7.56
C ASN A 88 14.67 3.65 -8.54
N LEU A 89 14.52 2.45 -9.11
CA LEU A 89 14.96 2.23 -10.49
C LEU A 89 14.01 3.04 -11.37
N GLU A 90 14.54 3.88 -12.28
CA GLU A 90 13.76 4.71 -13.20
C GLU A 90 12.50 3.96 -13.67
N SER A 91 11.33 4.54 -13.44
CA SER A 91 10.11 4.05 -14.07
C SER A 91 10.33 4.19 -15.57
N VAL A 92 10.50 3.07 -16.28
CA VAL A 92 10.48 3.07 -17.73
C VAL A 92 9.09 3.54 -18.13
N HIS A 93 8.95 4.86 -18.33
CA HIS A 93 7.70 5.50 -18.67
C HIS A 93 7.25 4.94 -20.01
N THR A 94 6.36 3.96 -19.94
CA THR A 94 5.74 3.41 -21.13
C THR A 94 4.59 4.35 -21.43
N GLN A 95 4.67 5.08 -22.54
CA GLN A 95 3.53 5.84 -23.01
C GLN A 95 2.36 4.87 -23.16
N SER A 96 1.34 5.06 -22.35
CA SER A 96 0.14 4.23 -22.33
C SER A 96 -1.06 5.14 -22.23
N ASN A 97 -2.05 4.87 -23.08
CA ASN A 97 -3.34 5.56 -23.11
C ASN A 97 -4.47 4.69 -22.54
N VAL A 98 -4.11 3.59 -21.87
CA VAL A 98 -5.06 2.61 -21.33
C VAL A 98 -5.88 3.25 -20.23
N LYS A 99 -7.20 3.22 -20.38
CA LYS A 99 -8.14 3.71 -19.36
C LYS A 99 -8.08 2.82 -18.12
N PRO A 100 -8.40 3.35 -16.93
CA PRO A 100 -8.58 2.51 -15.74
C PRO A 100 -9.58 1.38 -16.02
N PRO A 101 -9.39 0.18 -15.44
CA PRO A 101 -10.38 -0.88 -15.49
C PRO A 101 -11.73 -0.41 -14.95
N LEU A 102 -12.80 -1.01 -15.44
CA LEU A 102 -14.13 -0.73 -14.95
C LEU A 102 -14.31 -1.28 -13.53
N ASP A 103 -14.99 -0.51 -12.68
CA ASP A 103 -15.30 -0.87 -11.30
C ASP A 103 -16.51 -1.84 -11.23
N VAL A 104 -16.32 -3.04 -11.77
CA VAL A 104 -17.37 -4.05 -11.94
C VAL A 104 -16.87 -5.46 -11.60
N ASN A 105 -17.79 -6.33 -11.18
CA ASN A 105 -17.49 -7.75 -10.98
C ASN A 105 -17.48 -8.50 -12.32
N ASP A 106 -16.80 -9.65 -12.37
CA ASP A 106 -16.66 -10.44 -13.59
C ASP A 106 -17.99 -10.93 -14.16
N ASP A 107 -18.95 -11.26 -13.29
CA ASP A 107 -20.30 -11.71 -13.68
C ASP A 107 -21.15 -10.61 -14.33
N GLN A 108 -20.71 -9.35 -14.24
CA GLN A 108 -21.34 -8.20 -14.86
C GLN A 108 -20.76 -7.87 -16.23
N LEU A 109 -19.65 -8.50 -16.63
CA LEU A 109 -19.05 -8.34 -17.95
C LEU A 109 -19.70 -9.33 -18.93
N ILE A 110 -20.67 -8.83 -19.72
CA ILE A 110 -21.40 -9.65 -20.69
C ILE A 110 -21.08 -9.18 -22.10
N SER A 111 -20.56 -10.09 -22.93
CA SER A 111 -20.25 -9.83 -24.35
C SER A 111 -21.49 -9.32 -25.11
N GLY A 112 -21.32 -8.26 -25.88
CA GLY A 112 -22.40 -7.63 -26.65
C GLY A 112 -23.44 -6.85 -25.85
N SER A 113 -23.23 -6.62 -24.55
CA SER A 113 -24.06 -5.72 -23.74
C SER A 113 -23.34 -4.40 -23.47
N ASP A 114 -24.09 -3.30 -23.53
CA ASP A 114 -23.63 -2.04 -22.97
C ASP A 114 -23.76 -2.11 -21.44
N ILE A 115 -22.71 -1.73 -20.74
CA ILE A 115 -22.72 -1.68 -19.28
C ILE A 115 -23.74 -0.63 -18.85
N LEU A 116 -24.81 -1.08 -18.19
CA LEU A 116 -25.79 -0.18 -17.59
C LEU A 116 -25.11 0.72 -16.55
N ASP A 117 -25.33 2.04 -16.69
CA ASP A 117 -25.01 3.09 -15.72
C ASP A 117 -25.92 3.00 -14.48
N SER A 118 -26.06 1.80 -13.91
CA SER A 118 -26.69 1.66 -12.60
C SER A 118 -25.81 2.36 -11.57
N PRO A 119 -26.36 3.19 -10.66
CA PRO A 119 -25.63 3.60 -9.47
C PRO A 119 -25.22 2.33 -8.72
N ARG A 120 -23.92 2.05 -8.68
CA ARG A 120 -23.39 0.80 -8.13
C ARG A 120 -23.26 0.95 -6.63
N THR A 121 -24.08 0.22 -5.89
CA THR A 121 -24.02 0.13 -4.43
C THR A 121 -22.90 -0.84 -4.05
N GLY A 122 -21.92 -0.36 -3.27
CA GLY A 122 -20.86 -1.19 -2.68
C GLY A 122 -19.56 -1.38 -3.50
N PRO A 123 -18.55 -2.05 -2.91
CA PRO A 123 -17.29 -2.36 -3.57
C PRO A 123 -17.43 -3.55 -4.55
N SER A 124 -16.81 -3.44 -5.73
CA SER A 124 -16.61 -4.54 -6.67
C SER A 124 -15.26 -5.23 -6.44
N GLN A 125 -15.02 -6.35 -7.12
CA GLN A 125 -13.72 -7.02 -7.20
C GLN A 125 -12.59 -6.08 -7.66
N MET A 126 -12.90 -5.07 -8.48
CA MET A 126 -11.94 -4.08 -8.97
C MET A 126 -11.75 -2.86 -8.07
N SER A 127 -12.67 -2.61 -7.12
CA SER A 127 -12.60 -1.42 -6.27
C SER A 127 -11.29 -1.32 -5.48
N TYR A 128 -10.78 -2.44 -4.95
CA TYR A 128 -9.50 -2.42 -4.23
C TYR A 128 -8.35 -1.91 -5.10
N LEU A 129 -8.22 -2.41 -6.32
CA LEU A 129 -7.15 -2.02 -7.24
C LEU A 129 -7.24 -0.54 -7.61
N LEU A 130 -8.45 -0.08 -7.93
CA LEU A 130 -8.72 1.30 -8.34
C LEU A 130 -8.44 2.31 -7.20
N LEU A 131 -8.93 2.03 -6.00
CA LEU A 131 -8.68 2.86 -4.82
C LEU A 131 -7.19 2.89 -4.45
N LYS A 132 -6.50 1.75 -4.62
CA LYS A 132 -5.05 1.67 -4.38
C LYS A 132 -4.25 2.54 -5.35
N PHE A 133 -4.68 2.66 -6.60
CA PHE A 133 -4.06 3.59 -7.55
C PHE A 133 -4.18 5.04 -7.11
N GLY A 134 -5.33 5.45 -6.55
CA GLY A 134 -5.48 6.78 -5.96
C GLY A 134 -4.44 7.05 -4.86
N LEU A 135 -4.18 6.07 -3.99
CA LEU A 135 -3.11 6.18 -2.98
C LEU A 135 -1.70 6.21 -3.59
N TYR A 136 -1.46 5.46 -4.68
CA TYR A 136 -0.16 5.51 -5.38
C TYR A 136 0.11 6.86 -6.03
N GLU A 137 -0.91 7.53 -6.57
CA GLU A 137 -0.76 8.87 -7.11
C GLU A 137 -0.38 9.89 -6.03
N ILE A 138 -1.04 9.83 -4.86
CA ILE A 138 -0.68 10.64 -3.70
C ILE A 138 0.75 10.33 -3.27
N CYS A 139 1.12 9.06 -3.16
CA CYS A 139 2.47 8.63 -2.82
C CYS A 139 3.51 9.22 -3.78
N GLY A 140 3.24 9.23 -5.09
CA GLY A 140 4.09 9.85 -6.09
C GLY A 140 4.30 11.35 -5.85
N ARG A 141 3.24 12.10 -5.53
CA ARG A 141 3.32 13.52 -5.17
C ARG A 141 4.11 13.74 -3.87
N ILE A 142 3.88 12.93 -2.84
CA ILE A 142 4.64 12.96 -1.58
C ILE A 142 6.13 12.72 -1.86
N CYS A 143 6.47 11.67 -2.61
CA CYS A 143 7.86 11.34 -2.95
C CYS A 143 8.54 12.47 -3.74
N ASN A 144 7.86 13.06 -4.73
CA ASN A 144 8.39 14.20 -5.47
C ASN A 144 8.61 15.43 -4.56
N SER A 145 7.74 15.63 -3.57
CA SER A 145 7.84 16.74 -2.62
C SER A 145 8.95 16.54 -1.59
N ILE A 146 9.19 15.31 -1.13
CA ILE A 146 10.18 14.98 -0.08
C ILE A 146 11.57 14.70 -0.65
N PHE A 147 11.65 14.02 -1.79
CA PHE A 147 12.90 13.56 -2.40
C PHE A 147 13.26 14.31 -3.70
N GLY A 148 12.46 15.32 -4.06
CA GLY A 148 12.73 16.18 -5.22
C GLY A 148 13.97 17.05 -5.05
N PRO A 149 14.35 17.79 -6.11
CA PRO A 149 15.54 18.65 -6.09
C PRO A 149 15.39 19.90 -5.18
N GLU A 150 14.18 20.21 -4.71
CA GLU A 150 13.94 21.33 -3.77
C GLU A 150 14.39 21.00 -2.34
N THR A 151 14.74 22.03 -1.57
CA THR A 151 15.48 21.90 -0.31
C THR A 151 14.71 21.38 0.90
N ARG A 152 13.37 21.21 0.85
CA ARG A 152 12.48 20.51 1.82
C ARG A 152 11.05 21.07 1.67
N PRO A 153 9.97 20.25 1.77
CA PRO A 153 8.60 20.73 1.57
C PRO A 153 8.17 21.76 2.62
N THR A 154 7.44 22.80 2.18
CA THR A 154 6.79 23.75 3.09
C THR A 154 5.69 23.06 3.90
N PHE A 155 5.32 23.64 5.05
CA PHE A 155 4.23 23.07 5.83
C PHE A 155 2.87 23.16 5.13
N ASP A 156 2.63 24.20 4.32
CA ASP A 156 1.41 24.31 3.53
C ASP A 156 1.31 23.18 2.49
N THR A 157 2.42 22.82 1.85
CA THR A 157 2.47 21.65 0.96
C THR A 157 2.15 20.35 1.72
N ILE A 158 2.64 20.21 2.94
CA ILE A 158 2.36 19.05 3.79
C ILE A 158 0.87 18.98 4.13
N LEU A 159 0.25 20.09 4.55
CA LEU A 159 -1.18 20.13 4.87
C LEU A 159 -2.05 19.83 3.65
N MET A 160 -1.67 20.34 2.47
CA MET A 160 -2.39 20.04 1.22
C MET A 160 -2.37 18.54 0.90
N LEU A 161 -1.20 17.90 0.98
CA LEU A 161 -1.07 16.46 0.74
C LEU A 161 -1.75 15.62 1.84
N ASP A 162 -1.75 16.06 3.10
CA ASP A 162 -2.47 15.40 4.18
C ASP A 162 -3.99 15.44 3.92
N ALA A 163 -4.51 16.57 3.45
CA ALA A 163 -5.92 16.69 3.07
C ALA A 163 -6.30 15.73 1.92
N GLU A 164 -5.39 15.49 0.96
CA GLU A 164 -5.60 14.49 -0.09
C GLU A 164 -5.63 13.05 0.47
N ILE A 165 -4.79 12.72 1.46
CA ILE A 165 -4.84 11.42 2.15
C ILE A 165 -6.19 11.24 2.84
N VAL A 166 -6.64 12.25 3.59
CA VAL A 166 -7.92 12.23 4.30
C VAL A 166 -9.09 12.09 3.31
N ALA A 167 -9.09 12.85 2.22
CA ALA A 167 -10.13 12.74 1.19
C ALA A 167 -10.17 11.34 0.56
N GLN A 168 -9.02 10.67 0.40
CA GLN A 168 -9.00 9.27 -0.03
C GLN A 168 -9.54 8.32 1.03
N GLN A 169 -9.20 8.52 2.31
CA GLN A 169 -9.78 7.73 3.40
C GLN A 169 -11.32 7.86 3.46
N ASP A 170 -11.85 9.06 3.21
CA ASP A 170 -13.29 9.28 3.11
C ASP A 170 -13.90 8.57 1.90
N ASN A 171 -13.18 8.51 0.77
CA ASN A 171 -13.59 7.72 -0.39
C ASN A 171 -13.62 6.21 -0.07
N LEU A 172 -12.59 5.69 0.61
CA LEU A 172 -12.56 4.31 1.09
C LEU A 172 -13.78 4.00 1.96
N ASN A 173 -14.03 4.86 2.95
CA ASN A 173 -15.18 4.75 3.84
C ASN A 173 -16.49 4.80 3.06
N TYR A 174 -16.68 5.77 2.17
CA TYR A 174 -17.89 5.88 1.36
C TYR A 174 -18.14 4.61 0.55
N LYS A 175 -17.11 4.10 -0.13
CA LYS A 175 -17.20 2.93 -1.02
C LYS A 175 -17.52 1.64 -0.26
N TYR A 176 -17.08 1.49 0.99
CA TYR A 176 -17.26 0.27 1.79
C TYR A 176 -18.33 0.37 2.88
N LEU A 177 -18.71 1.55 3.37
CA LEU A 177 -19.64 1.74 4.50
C LEU A 177 -21.10 1.92 4.07
N PHE A 178 -21.38 2.49 2.89
CA PHE A 178 -22.76 2.77 2.45
C PHE A 178 -23.61 1.52 2.12
N ASP A 179 -23.06 0.31 2.27
CA ASP A 179 -23.71 -0.95 1.89
C ASP A 179 -23.78 -2.00 3.03
N THR A 180 -23.60 -1.58 4.29
CA THR A 180 -23.80 -2.49 5.45
C THR A 180 -25.27 -2.63 5.87
N ALA A 181 -26.22 -2.13 5.07
CA ALA A 181 -27.64 -2.23 5.38
C ALA A 181 -28.19 -3.66 5.26
N ASP A 182 -27.52 -4.59 4.54
CA ASP A 182 -28.03 -5.96 4.39
C ASP A 182 -26.99 -7.09 4.30
N SER A 183 -25.68 -6.80 4.39
CA SER A 183 -24.68 -7.88 4.47
C SER A 183 -23.39 -7.41 5.15
N SER A 184 -22.83 -8.25 6.03
CA SER A 184 -21.45 -8.10 6.49
C SER A 184 -20.51 -8.11 5.27
N LEU A 185 -19.59 -7.15 5.17
CA LEU A 185 -18.53 -7.18 4.16
C LEU A 185 -17.92 -8.59 4.11
N THR A 186 -17.80 -9.17 2.92
CA THR A 186 -17.14 -10.46 2.79
C THR A 186 -15.69 -10.35 3.25
N ASP A 187 -15.12 -11.45 3.78
CA ASP A 187 -13.76 -11.46 4.34
C ASP A 187 -12.70 -10.81 3.42
N PRO A 188 -12.68 -11.02 2.09
CA PRO A 188 -11.71 -10.38 1.20
C PRO A 188 -11.83 -8.85 1.18
N HIS A 189 -13.05 -8.31 1.19
CA HIS A 189 -13.29 -6.87 1.16
C HIS A 189 -12.86 -6.21 2.48
N SER A 190 -13.14 -6.84 3.62
CA SER A 190 -12.66 -6.35 4.91
C SER A 190 -11.13 -6.26 4.96
N VAL A 191 -10.44 -7.30 4.48
CA VAL A 191 -8.97 -7.31 4.43
C VAL A 191 -8.42 -6.26 3.48
N HIS A 192 -9.01 -6.13 2.28
CA HIS A 192 -8.62 -5.09 1.33
C HIS A 192 -8.75 -3.68 1.91
N LEU A 193 -9.84 -3.41 2.63
CA LEU A 193 -10.05 -2.14 3.31
C LEU A 193 -8.94 -1.86 4.35
N ASN A 194 -8.61 -2.86 5.17
CA ASN A 194 -7.51 -2.77 6.13
C ASN A 194 -6.15 -2.53 5.46
N ILE A 195 -5.88 -3.15 4.30
CA ILE A 195 -4.65 -2.92 3.53
C ILE A 195 -4.62 -1.47 2.98
N LEU A 196 -5.74 -0.95 2.49
CA LEU A 196 -5.84 0.41 1.97
C LEU A 196 -5.64 1.46 3.08
N PHE A 197 -6.30 1.30 4.23
CA PHE A 197 -6.07 2.16 5.40
C PHE A 197 -4.64 2.04 5.93
N GLY A 198 -4.10 0.83 6.01
CA GLY A 198 -2.71 0.63 6.40
C GLY A 198 -1.76 1.40 5.49
N TYR A 199 -2.00 1.40 4.18
CA TYR A 199 -1.19 2.17 3.25
C TYR A 199 -1.40 3.68 3.40
N SER A 200 -2.63 4.18 3.62
CA SER A 200 -2.88 5.61 3.82
C SER A 200 -2.16 6.15 5.06
N HIS A 201 -2.19 5.41 6.19
CA HIS A 201 -1.44 5.78 7.39
C HIS A 201 0.08 5.74 7.17
N GLN A 202 0.59 4.80 6.38
CA GLN A 202 1.99 4.79 5.99
C GLN A 202 2.37 6.04 5.18
N LEU A 203 1.47 6.55 4.33
CA LEU A 203 1.67 7.80 3.61
C LEU A 203 1.71 8.99 4.56
N THR A 204 0.84 9.05 5.56
CA THR A 204 0.87 10.10 6.60
C THR A 204 2.21 10.09 7.35
N LEU A 205 2.70 8.91 7.77
CA LEU A 205 4.01 8.79 8.41
C LEU A 205 5.15 9.27 7.50
N LEU A 206 5.13 8.90 6.22
CA LEU A 206 6.13 9.35 5.25
C LEU A 206 6.08 10.87 5.06
N LEU A 207 4.89 11.44 4.92
CA LEU A 207 4.63 12.85 4.66
C LEU A 207 5.13 13.76 5.80
N HIS A 208 4.86 13.39 7.05
CA HIS A 208 5.21 14.20 8.22
C HIS A 208 6.65 13.95 8.73
N ARG A 209 7.36 12.96 8.18
CA ARG A 209 8.75 12.64 8.55
C ARG A 209 9.69 13.86 8.53
N PRO A 210 9.71 14.72 7.48
CA PRO A 210 10.64 15.85 7.43
C PRO A 210 10.40 16.88 8.54
N VAL A 211 9.15 17.03 9.01
CA VAL A 211 8.79 17.96 10.09
C VAL A 211 9.35 17.49 11.42
N LEU A 212 9.17 16.19 11.71
CA LEU A 212 9.64 15.61 12.98
C LEU A 212 11.16 15.57 13.04
N MET A 213 11.83 15.21 11.94
CA MET A 213 13.29 15.08 11.89
C MET A 213 14.04 16.43 11.84
N ASN A 214 13.33 17.55 11.77
CA ASN A 214 13.90 18.90 11.66
C ASN A 214 14.85 19.26 12.82
N GLN A 215 14.72 18.64 13.99
CA GLN A 215 15.52 18.95 15.18
C GLN A 215 17.02 18.58 15.05
N PHE A 216 17.39 17.78 14.05
CA PHE A 216 18.76 17.27 13.89
C PHE A 216 19.55 17.90 12.73
N THR A 217 18.90 18.72 11.90
CA THR A 217 19.61 19.48 10.86
C THR A 217 20.05 20.79 11.47
N GLY A 218 21.33 20.89 11.86
CA GLY A 218 21.94 22.02 12.59
C GLY A 218 21.96 23.37 11.85
N ASP A 219 21.02 23.62 10.94
CA ASP A 219 20.78 24.93 10.35
C ASP A 219 19.89 25.76 11.29
N ALA A 220 20.37 26.96 11.62
CA ALA A 220 19.77 27.88 12.58
C ALA A 220 18.39 28.44 12.18
N SER A 221 17.88 28.11 10.99
CA SER A 221 16.51 28.43 10.56
C SER A 221 15.64 27.18 10.58
N THR A 222 14.92 26.95 11.68
CA THR A 222 13.88 25.92 11.71
C THR A 222 12.76 26.30 10.74
N GLN A 223 12.69 25.62 9.58
CA GLN A 223 11.63 25.85 8.57
C GLN A 223 10.22 25.65 9.15
N TYR A 224 10.09 24.83 10.20
CA TYR A 224 8.84 24.52 10.86
C TYR A 224 8.79 25.11 12.26
N THR A 225 7.66 25.73 12.59
CA THR A 225 7.37 26.24 13.93
C THR A 225 7.07 25.10 14.91
N SER A 226 7.07 25.40 16.21
CA SER A 226 6.66 24.45 17.24
C SER A 226 5.24 23.92 17.03
N GLU A 227 4.31 24.75 16.54
CA GLU A 227 2.94 24.35 16.23
C GLU A 227 2.88 23.33 15.08
N ASN A 228 3.70 23.52 14.04
CA ASN A 228 3.83 22.57 12.92
C ASN A 228 4.33 21.20 13.41
N ILE A 229 5.30 21.21 14.32
CA ILE A 229 5.87 19.99 14.92
C ILE A 229 4.82 19.29 15.78
N MET A 230 4.10 20.01 16.64
CA MET A 230 3.04 19.44 17.47
C MET A 230 1.92 18.82 16.62
N THR A 231 1.50 19.51 15.56
CA THR A 231 0.48 19.04 14.61
C THR A 231 0.92 17.75 13.92
N SER A 232 2.14 17.74 13.37
CA SER A 232 2.71 16.57 12.70
C SER A 232 2.90 15.39 13.65
N ARG A 233 3.31 15.67 14.90
CA ARG A 233 3.43 14.64 15.94
C ARG A 233 2.09 13.99 16.23
N GLY A 234 1.02 14.78 16.39
CA GLY A 234 -0.33 14.25 16.60
C GLY A 234 -0.76 13.31 15.47
N LYS A 235 -0.58 13.74 14.22
CA LYS A 235 -0.88 12.95 13.01
C LYS A 235 -0.08 11.64 12.95
N CYS A 236 1.21 11.68 13.30
CA CYS A 236 2.05 10.50 13.35
C CYS A 236 1.64 9.52 14.46
N ILE A 237 1.31 10.01 15.66
CA ILE A 237 0.83 9.14 16.76
C ILE A 237 -0.46 8.43 16.34
N GLU A 238 -1.43 9.18 15.82
CA GLU A 238 -2.71 8.63 15.37
C GLU A 238 -2.53 7.57 14.28
N SER A 239 -1.76 7.90 13.24
CA SER A 239 -1.50 6.97 12.12
C SER A 239 -0.69 5.74 12.56
N SER A 240 0.29 5.91 13.46
CA SER A 240 1.02 4.79 14.02
C SER A 240 0.11 3.86 14.81
N ARG A 241 -0.78 4.39 15.66
CA ARG A 241 -1.75 3.59 16.42
C ARG A 241 -2.69 2.81 15.52
N ALA A 242 -3.22 3.46 14.49
CA ALA A 242 -4.10 2.81 13.53
C ALA A 242 -3.37 1.67 12.78
N LEU A 243 -2.13 1.91 12.33
CA LEU A 243 -1.29 0.88 11.71
C LEU A 243 -1.04 -0.32 12.62
N LEU A 244 -0.69 -0.08 13.88
CA LEU A 244 -0.46 -1.13 14.87
C LEU A 244 -1.75 -1.89 15.21
N GLY A 245 -2.88 -1.19 15.26
CA GLY A 245 -4.20 -1.80 15.42
C GLY A 245 -4.55 -2.75 14.27
N ILE A 246 -4.34 -2.32 13.02
CA ILE A 246 -4.54 -3.16 11.82
C ILE A 246 -3.60 -4.37 11.85
N HIS A 247 -2.32 -4.15 12.15
CA HIS A 247 -1.31 -5.21 12.22
C HIS A 247 -1.68 -6.28 13.26
N ARG A 248 -2.06 -5.85 14.46
CA ARG A 248 -2.52 -6.73 15.55
C ARG A 248 -3.78 -7.48 15.15
N MET A 249 -4.82 -6.78 14.68
CA MET A 249 -6.09 -7.37 14.27
C MET A 249 -5.91 -8.46 13.20
N LEU A 250 -5.13 -8.20 12.15
CA LEU A 250 -4.87 -9.18 11.08
C LEU A 250 -4.05 -10.39 11.55
N HIS A 251 -3.35 -10.28 12.69
CA HIS A 251 -2.61 -11.37 13.30
C HIS A 251 -3.46 -12.18 14.29
N GLU A 252 -4.15 -11.50 15.21
CA GLU A 252 -4.83 -12.13 16.34
C GLU A 252 -6.21 -12.72 15.99
N ASP A 253 -6.97 -12.06 15.10
CA ASP A 253 -8.30 -12.54 14.75
C ASP A 253 -8.22 -13.75 13.80
N GLU A 254 -8.95 -14.82 14.13
CA GLU A 254 -8.96 -16.06 13.35
C GLU A 254 -9.68 -15.89 12.00
N VAL A 255 -10.61 -14.93 11.87
CA VAL A 255 -11.24 -14.63 10.57
C VAL A 255 -10.20 -14.20 9.52
N TYR A 256 -9.12 -13.55 9.95
CA TYR A 256 -8.05 -13.08 9.08
C TYR A 256 -6.91 -14.10 8.89
N ARG A 257 -7.01 -15.31 9.45
CA ARG A 257 -5.99 -16.35 9.33
C ARG A 257 -5.52 -16.60 7.88
N PRO A 258 -6.39 -16.69 6.86
CA PRO A 258 -5.96 -16.89 5.47
C PRO A 258 -5.14 -15.72 4.90
N TYR A 259 -5.25 -14.53 5.51
CA TYR A 259 -4.67 -13.28 5.05
C TYR A 259 -3.44 -12.82 5.83
N ARG A 260 -3.02 -13.61 6.84
CA ARG A 260 -1.77 -13.37 7.60
C ARG A 260 -0.52 -13.29 6.73
N TRP A 261 -0.58 -13.70 5.46
CA TRP A 261 0.49 -13.46 4.48
C TRP A 261 0.85 -11.98 4.35
N TYR A 262 -0.12 -11.07 4.53
CA TYR A 262 0.14 -9.63 4.46
C TYR A 262 1.10 -9.17 5.57
N ASN A 263 0.87 -9.63 6.80
CA ASN A 263 1.72 -9.35 7.95
C ASN A 263 3.08 -10.05 7.88
N ARG A 264 3.26 -11.09 7.05
CA ARG A 264 4.60 -11.66 6.83
C ARG A 264 5.52 -10.71 6.09
N GLY A 265 4.99 -9.76 5.32
CA GLY A 265 5.76 -8.80 4.54
C GLY A 265 5.37 -7.36 4.85
N LEU A 266 4.59 -6.77 3.94
CA LEU A 266 4.31 -5.34 3.92
C LEU A 266 3.61 -4.84 5.19
N GLY A 267 2.70 -5.61 5.77
CA GLY A 267 2.01 -5.25 7.02
C GLY A 267 2.98 -5.03 8.18
N SER A 268 3.93 -5.95 8.38
CA SER A 268 4.96 -5.80 9.41
C SER A 268 5.99 -4.73 9.08
N PHE A 269 6.24 -4.45 7.79
CA PHE A 269 7.11 -3.34 7.40
C PHE A 269 6.51 -1.98 7.79
N HIS A 270 5.22 -1.76 7.51
CA HIS A 270 4.52 -0.53 7.94
C HIS A 270 4.38 -0.46 9.46
N ALA A 271 4.06 -1.58 10.13
CA ALA A 271 4.01 -1.63 11.59
C ALA A 271 5.37 -1.28 12.21
N PHE A 272 6.47 -1.74 11.62
CA PHE A 272 7.82 -1.42 12.10
C PHE A 272 8.09 0.09 12.01
N HIS A 273 7.73 0.73 10.89
CA HIS A 273 7.80 2.18 10.76
C HIS A 273 6.96 2.88 11.84
N ALA A 274 5.72 2.44 12.06
CA ALA A 274 4.86 2.99 13.10
C ALA A 274 5.51 2.94 14.49
N VAL A 275 6.11 1.79 14.87
CA VAL A 275 6.82 1.65 16.15
C VAL A 275 8.03 2.59 16.22
N VAL A 276 8.82 2.70 15.14
CA VAL A 276 9.98 3.62 15.10
C VAL A 276 9.55 5.08 15.29
N PHE A 277 8.44 5.50 14.69
CA PHE A 277 7.87 6.83 14.92
C PHE A 277 7.44 7.04 16.38
N LEU A 278 6.74 6.07 16.98
CA LEU A 278 6.33 6.17 18.39
C LEU A 278 7.55 6.22 19.32
N ALA A 279 8.56 5.38 19.10
CA ALA A 279 9.80 5.37 19.87
C ALA A 279 10.57 6.69 19.73
N TYR A 280 10.65 7.24 18.51
CA TYR A 280 11.24 8.55 18.28
C TYR A 280 10.51 9.64 19.05
N ILE A 281 9.18 9.68 18.97
CA ILE A 281 8.35 10.68 19.66
C ILE A 281 8.50 10.55 21.17
N TYR A 282 8.48 9.33 21.70
CA TYR A 282 8.70 9.04 23.11
C TYR A 282 10.06 9.56 23.59
N GLY A 283 11.13 9.33 22.82
CA GLY A 283 12.49 9.75 23.19
C GLY A 283 12.81 11.24 23.00
N THR A 284 12.03 11.97 22.20
CA THR A 284 12.35 13.36 21.83
C THR A 284 11.36 14.39 22.37
N SER A 285 10.15 13.98 22.76
CA SER A 285 9.13 14.92 23.24
C SER A 285 9.35 15.27 24.71
N MET A 286 9.73 16.53 24.98
CA MET A 286 9.96 17.04 26.34
C MET A 286 8.70 17.63 26.99
N ASP A 287 7.65 17.81 26.21
CA ASP A 287 6.40 18.48 26.56
C ASP A 287 5.22 17.50 26.81
N LEU A 288 5.44 16.19 26.62
CA LEU A 288 4.43 15.18 26.94
C LEU A 288 4.40 14.90 28.45
N ASP A 289 3.19 14.76 28.99
CA ASP A 289 3.01 14.35 30.39
C ASP A 289 3.34 12.86 30.60
N SER A 290 3.47 12.47 31.88
CA SER A 290 3.80 11.09 32.25
C SER A 290 2.77 10.06 31.78
N THR A 291 1.50 10.46 31.64
CA THR A 291 0.42 9.56 31.21
C THR A 291 0.53 9.28 29.71
N ALA A 292 0.79 10.31 28.91
CA ALA A 292 1.01 10.20 27.48
C ALA A 292 2.26 9.37 27.16
N LEU A 293 3.35 9.57 27.90
CA LEU A 293 4.57 8.77 27.75
C LEU A 293 4.34 7.30 28.09
N GLU A 294 3.60 7.00 29.17
CA GLU A 294 3.27 5.62 29.55
C GLU A 294 2.39 4.93 28.50
N LEU A 295 1.44 5.66 27.90
CA LEU A 295 0.62 5.12 26.80
C LEU A 295 1.47 4.78 25.57
N LEU A 296 2.37 5.67 25.16
CA LEU A 296 3.30 5.41 24.05
C LEU A 296 4.20 4.22 24.34
N ARG A 297 4.74 4.13 25.57
CA ARG A 297 5.57 3.02 26.02
C ARG A 297 4.80 1.70 25.88
N ARG A 298 3.57 1.63 26.42
CA ARG A 298 2.72 0.44 26.33
C ARG A 298 2.46 0.03 24.88
N GLU A 299 2.15 0.98 24.00
CA GLU A 299 1.91 0.71 22.59
C GLU A 299 3.12 0.09 21.88
N ILE A 300 4.33 0.57 22.20
CA ILE A 300 5.58 0.00 21.66
C ILE A 300 5.80 -1.43 22.18
N TYR A 301 5.55 -1.68 23.48
CA TYR A 301 5.66 -3.03 24.05
C TYR A 301 4.65 -4.01 23.46
N ASP A 302 3.38 -3.61 23.35
CA ASP A 302 2.36 -4.46 22.75
C ASP A 302 2.68 -4.78 21.29
N ALA A 303 3.18 -3.80 20.53
CA ALA A 303 3.60 -4.03 19.16
C ALA A 303 4.76 -5.03 19.09
N LEU A 304 5.79 -4.86 19.94
CA LEU A 304 6.91 -5.81 20.00
C LEU A 304 6.43 -7.24 20.26
N ALA A 305 5.46 -7.44 21.15
CA ALA A 305 4.91 -8.77 21.41
C ALA A 305 4.31 -9.42 20.15
N VAL A 306 3.60 -8.65 19.32
CA VAL A 306 3.08 -9.13 18.03
C VAL A 306 4.22 -9.47 17.07
N PHE A 307 5.27 -8.65 17.00
CA PHE A 307 6.46 -8.93 16.19
C PHE A 307 7.15 -10.24 16.59
N GLU A 308 7.32 -10.50 17.89
CA GLU A 308 7.91 -11.72 18.41
C GLU A 308 7.07 -12.96 18.07
N GLN A 309 5.74 -12.87 18.19
CA GLN A 309 4.84 -13.97 17.82
C GLN A 309 4.94 -14.31 16.32
N ILE A 310 4.99 -13.30 15.45
CA ILE A 310 5.12 -13.50 14.01
C ILE A 310 6.52 -14.05 13.67
N GLU A 311 7.57 -13.56 14.32
CA GLU A 311 8.94 -14.06 14.18
C GLU A 311 9.04 -15.53 14.56
N HIS A 312 8.42 -15.95 15.68
CA HIS A 312 8.43 -17.34 16.14
C HIS A 312 7.80 -18.32 15.14
N CYS A 313 6.93 -17.83 14.25
CA CYS A 313 6.40 -18.65 13.17
C CYS A 313 7.45 -18.96 12.08
N GLY A 314 8.55 -18.21 11.99
CA GLY A 314 9.61 -18.39 10.99
C GLY A 314 9.21 -18.01 9.56
N LEU A 315 8.14 -17.22 9.41
CA LEU A 315 7.54 -16.90 8.10
C LEU A 315 7.71 -15.43 7.70
N SER A 316 8.39 -14.60 8.51
CA SER A 316 8.55 -13.16 8.28
C SER A 316 10.00 -12.72 8.49
N ARG A 317 10.74 -12.56 7.40
CA ARG A 317 12.09 -11.98 7.42
C ARG A 317 12.11 -10.54 7.93
N ILE A 318 10.99 -9.82 7.79
CA ILE A 318 10.85 -8.46 8.33
C ILE A 318 10.82 -8.52 9.84
N CYS A 319 10.02 -9.41 10.43
CA CYS A 319 9.96 -9.55 11.89
C CYS A 319 11.27 -10.05 12.48
N GLU A 320 11.92 -11.05 11.86
CA GLU A 320 13.26 -11.53 12.25
C GLU A 320 14.30 -10.41 12.37
N LYS A 321 14.24 -9.41 11.48
CA LYS A 321 15.13 -8.24 11.51
C LYS A 321 14.65 -7.13 12.43
N ALA A 322 13.34 -6.91 12.48
CA ALA A 322 12.71 -5.84 13.25
C ALA A 322 12.77 -6.09 14.76
N THR A 323 12.48 -7.31 15.22
CA THR A 323 12.44 -7.65 16.66
C THR A 323 13.70 -7.22 17.42
N PRO A 324 14.94 -7.59 17.01
CA PRO A 324 16.13 -7.17 17.74
C PRO A 324 16.32 -5.65 17.75
N ILE A 325 15.93 -4.94 16.68
CA ILE A 325 16.00 -3.48 16.63
C ILE A 325 15.00 -2.86 17.61
N LEU A 326 13.75 -3.35 17.61
CA LEU A 326 12.70 -2.86 18.49
C LEU A 326 13.02 -3.12 19.97
N LYS A 327 13.61 -4.28 20.30
CA LYS A 327 14.14 -4.55 21.65
C LYS A 327 15.16 -3.50 22.07
N ASN A 328 16.14 -3.22 21.22
CA ASN A 328 17.17 -2.23 21.53
C ASN A 328 16.59 -0.82 21.71
N LEU A 329 15.61 -0.43 20.89
CA LEU A 329 14.94 0.87 21.05
C LEU A 329 14.28 1.01 22.43
N LEU A 330 13.66 -0.06 22.94
CA LEU A 330 13.02 -0.09 24.26
C LEU A 330 14.01 -0.10 25.44
N TYR A 331 15.23 -0.62 25.25
CA TYR A 331 16.27 -0.61 26.29
C TYR A 331 16.98 0.75 26.41
N VAL A 332 16.90 1.58 25.38
CA VAL A 332 17.51 2.93 25.35
C VAL A 332 16.51 4.02 25.76
N SER A 333 15.22 3.68 25.89
CA SER A 333 14.07 4.59 26.13
C SER A 333 13.39 4.41 27.51
#